data_AF-A0A255PCS3-F1
#
_entry.id   AF-A0A255PCS3-F1
#
_cell.length_a   1.000
_cell.length_b   1.000
_cell.length_c   1.000
_cell.angle_alpha   90.00
_cell.angle_beta   90.00
_cell.angle_gamma   90.00
#
_symmetry.space_group_name_H-M   'P 1'
#
loop_
_entity.id
_entity.type
_entity.pdbx_description
1 polymer ?
#
loop_
_entity_poly.entity_id
_entity_poly.type
_entity_poly.pdbx_seq_one_letter_code
_entity_poly.pdbx_strand_id
1 'polypeptide(L)'
;MARSIGMAADATVFRAVITKQLHDGTTVTEYEGPYGSIGAARARVSFWTNYMAIRNEETGEPTGESRASGYVEQGSVAWTRA
;
A
#
# COMPACT_ATOMS: atom_id res chain seq x y z
N MET A 1 7.04 2.85 -19.91
CA MET A 1 8.47 2.73 -19.56
C MET A 1 8.58 1.75 -18.40
N ALA A 2 9.29 0.63 -18.58
CA ALA A 2 9.60 -0.25 -17.46
C ALA A 2 10.51 0.51 -16.49
N ARG A 3 10.07 0.72 -15.25
CA ARG A 3 10.97 1.26 -14.22
C ARG A 3 12.02 0.18 -14.00
N SER A 4 13.27 0.48 -14.33
CA SER A 4 14.39 -0.36 -13.89
C SER A 4 14.31 -0.46 -12.37
N ILE A 5 13.94 -1.63 -11.86
CA ILE A 5 14.08 -1.94 -10.45
C ILE A 5 15.57 -2.24 -10.28
N GLY A 6 16.40 -1.20 -10.23
CA GLY A 6 17.81 -1.30 -9.89
C GLY A 6 17.95 -1.72 -8.43
N MET A 7 17.61 -2.97 -8.14
CA MET A 7 17.74 -3.59 -6.82
C MET A 7 18.94 -4.53 -6.85
N ALA A 8 19.80 -4.40 -5.84
CA ALA A 8 20.86 -5.35 -5.58
C ALA A 8 20.30 -6.78 -5.38
N ALA A 9 21.13 -7.79 -5.62
CA ALA A 9 20.74 -9.20 -5.55
C ALA A 9 20.21 -9.62 -4.16
N ASP A 10 20.60 -8.89 -3.13
CA ASP A 10 20.27 -9.06 -1.71
C ASP A 10 19.53 -7.83 -1.14
N ALA A 11 18.93 -7.00 -1.99
CA ALA A 11 18.29 -5.77 -1.55
C ALA A 11 17.20 -6.03 -0.51
N THR A 12 17.23 -5.25 0.57
CA THR A 12 16.06 -5.07 1.43
C THR A 12 14.95 -4.42 0.62
N VAL A 13 13.78 -5.04 0.65
CA VAL A 13 12.59 -4.55 -0.04
C VAL A 13 11.45 -4.33 0.94
N PHE A 14 10.53 -3.48 0.55
CA PHE A 14 9.36 -3.15 1.35
C PHE A 14 8.11 -3.39 0.52
N ARG A 15 7.04 -3.88 1.14
CA ARG A 15 5.70 -3.89 0.52
C ARG A 15 4.70 -3.21 1.43
N ALA A 16 3.76 -2.49 0.84
CA ALA A 16 2.60 -1.98 1.54
C ALA A 16 1.53 -3.07 1.56
N VAL A 17 1.03 -3.40 2.75
CA VAL A 17 -0.13 -4.28 2.93
C VAL A 17 -1.31 -3.38 3.27
N ILE A 18 -2.29 -3.31 2.37
CA ILE A 18 -3.43 -2.39 2.46
C ILE A 18 -4.69 -3.20 2.61
N THR A 19 -5.41 -3.00 3.71
CA THR A 19 -6.76 -3.53 3.90
C THR A 19 -7.76 -2.44 3.56
N LYS A 20 -8.64 -2.72 2.60
CA LYS A 20 -9.69 -1.82 2.13
C LYS A 20 -11.04 -2.37 2.53
N GLN A 21 -11.85 -1.55 3.19
CA GLN A 21 -13.26 -1.80 3.39
C GLN A 21 -14.02 -0.95 2.36
N LEU A 22 -14.75 -1.64 1.47
CA LEU A 22 -15.55 -1.04 0.41
C LEU A 22 -16.93 -0.65 0.95
N HIS A 23 -17.63 0.18 0.17
CA HIS A 23 -18.96 0.70 0.52
C HIS A 23 -20.03 -0.40 0.70
N ASP A 24 -19.89 -1.54 0.01
CA ASP A 24 -20.76 -2.71 0.15
C ASP A 24 -20.44 -3.57 1.39
N GLY A 25 -19.47 -3.15 2.20
CA GLY A 25 -18.99 -3.88 3.39
C GLY A 25 -17.90 -4.92 3.10
N THR A 26 -17.57 -5.16 1.83
CA THR A 26 -16.52 -6.12 1.44
C THR A 26 -15.16 -5.65 1.94
N THR A 27 -14.37 -6.57 2.49
CA THR A 27 -12.98 -6.30 2.91
C THR A 27 -12.02 -7.03 1.98
N VAL A 28 -11.09 -6.30 1.37
CA VAL A 28 -10.02 -6.84 0.52
C VAL A 28 -8.65 -6.43 1.02
N THR A 29 -7.65 -7.29 0.83
CA THR A 29 -6.25 -6.99 1.13
C THR A 29 -5.45 -6.93 -0.17
N GLU A 30 -4.77 -5.81 -0.38
CA GLU A 30 -3.87 -5.60 -1.51
C GLU A 30 -2.42 -5.51 -1.04
N TYR A 31 -1.53 -6.10 -1.84
CA TYR A 31 -0.09 -6.10 -1.61
C TYR A 31 0.57 -5.29 -2.72
N GLU A 32 1.14 -4.13 -2.37
CA GLU A 32 1.83 -3.29 -3.34
C GLU A 32 3.34 -3.29 -3.08
N GLY A 33 4.13 -3.45 -4.14
CA GLY A 33 5.58 -3.52 -4.09
C GLY A 33 6.14 -4.55 -5.08
N PRO A 34 7.42 -4.93 -4.95
CA PRO A 34 8.38 -4.45 -3.95
C PRO A 34 8.85 -3.00 -4.19
N TYR A 35 9.07 -2.27 -3.10
CA TYR A 35 9.64 -0.92 -3.08
C TYR A 35 11.07 -0.94 -2.55
N GLY A 36 11.93 -0.10 -3.12
CA GLY A 36 13.33 0.05 -2.68
C GLY A 36 13.52 0.88 -1.41
N SER A 37 12.47 1.49 -0.87
CA SER A 37 12.54 2.24 0.38
C SER A 37 11.25 2.12 1.19
N ILE A 38 11.39 2.15 2.52
CA ILE A 38 10.26 2.16 3.45
C ILE A 38 9.36 3.38 3.24
N GLY A 39 9.94 4.53 2.87
CA GLY A 39 9.20 5.76 2.60
C GLY A 39 8.23 5.61 1.43
N ALA A 40 8.65 4.94 0.35
CA ALA A 40 7.78 4.67 -0.79
C ALA A 40 6.62 3.74 -0.40
N ALA A 41 6.88 2.68 0.37
CA ALA A 41 5.83 1.79 0.86
C ALA A 41 4.84 2.51 1.80
N ARG A 42 5.34 3.32 2.74
CA ARG A 42 4.50 4.13 3.65
C ARG A 42 3.63 5.12 2.89
N ALA A 43 4.17 5.76 1.85
CA ALA A 43 3.43 6.70 1.03
C ALA A 43 2.20 6.05 0.36
N ARG A 44 2.27 4.75 0.03
CA ARG A 44 1.12 4.02 -0.52
C ARG A 44 0.05 3.73 0.51
N VAL A 45 0.42 3.38 1.74
CA VAL A 45 -0.54 3.26 2.85
C VAL A 45 -1.27 4.60 3.05
N SER A 46 -0.52 5.71 3.18
CA SER A 46 -1.10 7.04 3.34
C SER A 46 -1.97 7.46 2.15
N PHE A 47 -1.55 7.15 0.92
CA PHE A 47 -2.33 7.41 -0.28
C PHE A 47 -3.69 6.73 -0.20
N TRP A 48 -3.74 5.42 0.06
CA TRP A 48 -5.00 4.68 0.11
C TRP A 48 -5.90 5.11 1.25
N THR A 49 -5.35 5.34 2.45
CA THR A 49 -6.12 5.85 3.59
C THR A 49 -6.81 7.16 3.25
N ASN A 50 -6.15 8.08 2.54
CA ASN A 50 -6.75 9.35 2.13
C ASN A 50 -7.68 9.21 0.92
N TYR A 51 -7.29 8.43 -0.09
CA TYR A 51 -8.03 8.26 -1.33
C TYR A 51 -9.39 7.59 -1.11
N MET A 52 -9.47 6.64 -0.17
CA MET A 52 -10.70 5.91 0.12
C MET A 52 -11.60 6.57 1.15
N ALA A 53 -11.14 7.63 1.82
CA ALA A 53 -11.94 8.33 2.81
C ALA A 53 -13.06 9.08 2.11
N ILE A 54 -14.27 8.51 2.14
CA ILE A 54 -15.49 9.26 1.83
C ILE A 54 -15.69 10.26 2.96
N ARG A 55 -15.88 11.54 2.61
CA ARG A 55 -16.01 12.62 3.57
C ARG A 55 -17.42 13.19 3.50
N ASN A 56 -17.96 13.56 4.64
CA ASN A 56 -19.20 14.32 4.73
C ASN A 56 -18.94 15.74 4.19
N GLU A 57 -19.77 16.22 3.26
CA GLU A 57 -19.55 17.50 2.57
C GLU A 57 -19.67 18.72 3.49
N GLU A 58 -20.47 18.62 4.56
CA GLU A 58 -20.75 19.72 5.48
C GLU A 58 -19.68 19.86 6.56
N THR A 59 -19.16 18.73 7.06
CA THR A 59 -18.22 18.70 8.19
C THR A 59 -16.78 18.42 7.77
N GLY A 60 -16.56 17.86 6.57
CA GLY A 60 -15.24 17.43 6.09
C GLY A 60 -14.70 16.16 6.76
N GLU A 61 -15.44 15.60 7.73
CA GLU A 61 -15.07 14.40 8.49
C GLU A 61 -15.29 13.12 7.67
N PRO A 62 -14.45 12.07 7.84
CA PRO A 62 -14.66 10.79 7.19
C PRO A 62 -15.99 10.14 7.62
N THR A 63 -16.82 9.73 6.67
CA THR A 63 -18.10 9.05 6.93
C THR A 63 -17.92 7.63 7.47
N GLY A 64 -16.76 7.02 7.19
CA GLY A 64 -16.47 5.63 7.55
C GLY A 64 -17.07 4.59 6.60
N GLU A 65 -17.85 5.01 5.60
CA GLU A 65 -18.48 4.13 4.61
C GLU A 65 -17.47 3.37 3.75
N SER A 66 -16.34 4.01 3.46
CA SER A 66 -15.18 3.39 2.84
C SER A 66 -13.94 3.85 3.59
N ARG A 67 -13.04 2.91 3.83
CA ARG A 67 -11.77 3.18 4.52
C ARG A 67 -10.69 2.22 4.07
N ALA A 68 -9.46 2.72 4.08
CA ALA A 68 -8.28 1.90 3.94
C ALA A 68 -7.35 2.11 5.14
N SER A 69 -6.79 1.01 5.61
CA SER A 69 -5.71 1.00 6.58
C SER A 69 -4.59 0.10 6.05
N GLY A 70 -3.42 0.18 6.66
CA GLY A 70 -2.33 -0.66 6.22
C GLY A 70 -1.09 -0.54 7.08
N TYR A 71 -0.13 -1.40 6.76
CA TYR A 71 1.19 -1.43 7.36
C TYR A 71 2.23 -1.76 6.29
N VAL A 72 3.50 -1.60 6.65
CA VAL A 72 4.60 -1.94 5.75
C VAL A 72 5.26 -3.21 6.28
N GLU A 73 5.50 -4.15 5.38
CA GLU A 73 6.34 -5.31 5.62
C GLU A 73 7.70 -5.11 4.96
N GLN A 74 8.72 -5.66 5.59
CA GLN A 74 10.09 -5.71 5.09
C GLN A 74 10.40 -7.15 4.67
N GLY A 75 11.10 -7.29 3.55
CA GLY A 75 11.60 -8.57 3.06
C GLY A 75 12.98 -8.41 2.42
N SER A 76 13.51 -9.52 1.92
CA SER A 76 14.71 -9.57 1.09
C SER A 76 14.39 -10.30 -0.21
N VAL A 77 15.10 -9.94 -1.27
CA VAL A 77 14.99 -10.65 -2.55
C VAL A 77 16.00 -11.80 -2.57
N ALA A 78 15.58 -12.95 -3.06
CA ALA A 78 16.46 -14.06 -3.39
C ALA A 78 16.21 -14.44 -4.85
N TRP A 79 17.29 -14.49 -5.64
CA TRP A 79 17.23 -14.89 -7.04
C TRP A 79 17.61 -16.35 -7.18
N THR A 80 16.79 -17.11 -7.90
CA THR A 80 17.11 -18.49 -8.29
C THR A 80 17.18 -18.58 -9.81
N ARG A 81 18.05 -19.47 -10.30
CA ARG A 81 18.08 -19.81 -11.72
C ARG A 81 16.90 -20.74 -12.00
N ALA A 82 16.04 -20.36 -12.94
CA ALA A 82 14.96 -21.20 -13.47
C ALA A 82 15.45 -22.05 -14.65
#